data_AF-A0A2D6ZYZ5-F1
#
_entry.id   AF-A0A2D6ZYZ5-F1
#
_cell.length_a   1.000
_cell.length_b   1.000
_cell.length_c   1.000
_cell.angle_alpha   90.00
_cell.angle_beta   90.00
_cell.angle_gamma   90.00
#
_symmetry.space_group_name_H-M   'P 1'
#
loop_
_entity.id
_entity.type
_entity.pdbx_description
1 polymer ?
#
loop_
_entity_poly.entity_id
_entity_poly.type
_entity_poly.pdbx_seq_one_letter_code
_entity_poly.pdbx_strand_id
1 'polypeptide(L)'
;MMNQKQYISRKKIFGIPFPLLKTTSLSKNEVIIPKTFSSHTTVLYLAGPNSNQTDLDSWSASIRKRFENEQVKHLEVLFISDQSKKDQIIDQLKKDIANEFHDMIAIADQPFEELKKTLLLVDPKDIFVFVLDEFGKVIFSAQGPADEFRLYRINKAIFNSLVTDQEKLKVIGAKSKLKKKVAFVGSINNISTHLVSELVERNSIQEIQLLLSKPSQFHHVKIFEQIVNQDDFKLINTINNYEEVILFDLDYKTLEAYIEKINTCNIENIKVISCDLEKISENQKKSIESKFEPLNLQWINHYVFLGQKSEHFLDYLKKLFLFAISPFLFGKFKHFKPITPKKFADKII
;
A
#
# COMPACT_ATOMS: atom_id res chain seq x y z
N MET A 1 -28.64 -14.26 -8.27
CA MET A 1 -27.37 -15.02 -8.33
C MET A 1 -26.24 -14.05 -8.60
N MET A 2 -25.33 -13.82 -7.64
CA MET A 2 -24.13 -13.01 -7.89
C MET A 2 -23.15 -13.85 -8.70
N ASN A 3 -22.91 -13.47 -9.96
CA ASN A 3 -21.84 -14.03 -10.76
C ASN A 3 -20.51 -13.77 -10.05
N GLN A 4 -19.86 -14.82 -9.55
CA GLN A 4 -18.51 -14.73 -9.03
C GLN A 4 -17.59 -14.34 -10.20
N LYS A 5 -17.17 -13.07 -10.25
CA LYS A 5 -16.16 -12.60 -11.21
C LYS A 5 -14.89 -13.43 -10.98
N GLN A 6 -14.57 -14.30 -11.94
CA GLN A 6 -13.37 -15.14 -11.89
C GLN A 6 -12.14 -14.23 -11.93
N TYR A 7 -11.36 -14.20 -10.85
CA TYR A 7 -10.22 -13.30 -10.72
C TYR A 7 -9.04 -13.84 -11.54
N ILE A 8 -8.87 -13.36 -12.77
CA ILE A 8 -7.75 -13.75 -13.62
C ILE A 8 -6.48 -13.08 -13.10
N SER A 9 -5.50 -13.90 -12.68
CA SER A 9 -4.19 -13.40 -12.27
C SER A 9 -3.46 -12.75 -13.44
N ARG A 10 -3.27 -11.43 -13.36
CA ARG A 10 -2.53 -10.62 -14.35
C ARG A 10 -1.01 -10.68 -14.20
N LYS A 11 -0.46 -11.54 -13.32
CA LYS A 11 1.00 -11.69 -13.16
C LYS A 11 1.72 -12.09 -14.45
N LYS A 12 1.03 -12.77 -15.37
CA LYS A 12 1.58 -13.25 -16.65
C LYS A 12 2.00 -12.12 -17.60
N ILE A 13 1.47 -10.91 -17.41
CA ILE A 13 1.77 -9.76 -18.27
C ILE A 13 2.78 -8.81 -17.63
N PHE A 14 3.43 -9.17 -16.51
CA PHE A 14 4.47 -8.31 -15.92
C PHE A 14 5.83 -8.60 -16.53
N GLY A 15 6.59 -7.53 -16.83
CA GLY A 15 7.91 -7.59 -17.47
C GLY A 15 7.89 -7.89 -18.96
N ILE A 16 6.73 -8.19 -19.55
CA ILE A 16 6.60 -8.36 -21.01
C ILE A 16 6.48 -6.99 -21.69
N PRO A 17 7.00 -6.85 -22.93
CA PRO A 17 6.75 -5.67 -23.75
C PRO A 17 5.25 -5.46 -23.98
N PHE A 18 4.79 -4.22 -23.86
CA PHE A 18 3.42 -3.87 -24.25
C PHE A 18 3.27 -4.04 -25.78
N PRO A 19 2.18 -4.67 -26.27
CA PRO A 19 1.97 -4.85 -27.70
C PRO A 19 1.89 -3.50 -28.40
N LEU A 20 2.30 -3.45 -29.67
CA LEU A 20 2.16 -2.23 -30.45
C LEU A 20 0.69 -1.87 -30.58
N LEU A 21 0.36 -0.64 -30.20
CA LEU A 21 -0.97 -0.07 -30.29
C LEU A 21 -0.87 1.28 -30.99
N LYS A 22 -1.48 1.36 -32.18
CA LYS A 22 -1.62 2.62 -32.92
C LYS A 22 -2.88 3.36 -32.46
N THR A 23 -2.72 4.65 -32.23
CA THR A 23 -3.80 5.51 -31.76
C THR A 23 -3.69 6.88 -32.43
N THR A 24 -4.82 7.57 -32.55
CA THR A 24 -4.89 8.95 -33.02
C THR A 24 -5.33 9.84 -31.86
N SER A 25 -4.47 10.78 -31.44
CA SER A 25 -4.79 11.76 -30.39
C SER A 25 -5.89 12.74 -30.81
N LEU A 26 -6.47 13.47 -29.87
CA LEU A 26 -7.44 14.54 -30.22
C LEU A 26 -6.78 15.68 -31.01
N SER A 27 -5.47 15.89 -30.83
CA SER A 27 -4.68 16.78 -31.69
C SER A 27 -4.47 16.26 -33.13
N LYS A 28 -4.98 15.06 -33.45
CA LYS A 28 -4.78 14.34 -34.72
C LYS A 28 -3.34 13.88 -34.98
N ASN A 29 -2.52 13.85 -33.93
CA ASN A 29 -1.19 13.24 -33.97
C ASN A 29 -1.30 11.72 -33.83
N GLU A 30 -0.57 10.97 -34.66
CA GLU A 30 -0.40 9.52 -34.49
C GLU A 30 0.49 9.24 -33.27
N VAL A 31 0.01 8.38 -32.38
CA VAL A 31 0.74 7.92 -31.20
C VAL A 31 0.83 6.39 -31.25
N ILE A 32 2.06 5.89 -31.31
CA ILE A 32 2.37 4.45 -31.41
C ILE A 32 2.96 4.00 -30.08
N ILE A 33 2.18 3.29 -29.28
CA ILE A 33 2.59 2.81 -27.96
C ILE A 33 3.33 1.48 -28.12
N PRO A 34 4.46 1.23 -27.40
CA PRO A 34 5.13 2.14 -26.46
C PRO A 34 6.15 3.09 -27.12
N LYS A 35 6.35 3.03 -28.45
CA LYS A 35 7.42 3.74 -29.15
C LYS A 35 7.45 5.26 -28.92
N THR A 36 6.29 5.93 -29.02
CA THR A 36 6.17 7.39 -28.86
C THR A 36 6.64 7.87 -27.49
N PHE A 37 6.49 7.05 -26.45
CA PHE A 37 6.88 7.38 -25.07
C PHE A 37 8.12 6.62 -24.60
N SER A 38 8.94 6.14 -25.54
CA SER A 38 10.24 5.56 -25.20
C SER A 38 11.02 6.53 -24.31
N SER A 39 11.82 5.99 -23.39
CA SER A 39 12.57 6.73 -22.34
C SER A 39 11.73 7.38 -21.22
N HIS A 40 10.40 7.19 -21.20
CA HIS A 40 9.54 7.72 -20.14
C HIS A 40 8.76 6.62 -19.44
N THR A 41 8.50 6.79 -18.15
CA THR A 41 7.48 5.99 -17.47
C THR A 41 6.13 6.40 -18.02
N THR A 42 5.30 5.46 -18.47
CA THR A 42 4.02 5.78 -19.12
C THR A 42 2.86 5.14 -18.36
N VAL A 43 1.88 5.94 -17.99
CA VAL A 43 0.59 5.47 -17.45
C VAL A 43 -0.43 5.45 -18.57
N LEU A 44 -0.94 4.26 -18.90
CA LEU A 44 -1.96 4.06 -19.92
C LEU A 44 -3.30 3.74 -19.26
N TYR A 45 -4.34 4.44 -19.68
CA TYR A 45 -5.72 4.15 -19.30
C TYR A 45 -6.46 3.68 -20.55
N LEU A 46 -6.78 2.39 -20.63
CA LEU A 46 -7.53 1.82 -21.75
C LEU A 46 -9.00 1.74 -21.37
N ALA A 47 -9.82 2.53 -22.06
CA ALA A 47 -11.27 2.54 -21.90
C ALA A 47 -11.92 1.68 -22.98
N GLY A 48 -12.55 0.56 -22.58
CA GLY A 48 -13.32 -0.26 -23.50
C GLY A 48 -14.53 0.48 -24.10
N PRO A 49 -15.12 -0.02 -25.19
CA PRO A 49 -16.17 0.69 -25.94
C PRO A 49 -17.46 0.95 -25.17
N ASN A 50 -17.68 0.25 -24.05
CA ASN A 50 -18.85 0.41 -23.18
C ASN A 50 -18.45 0.77 -21.76
N SER A 51 -17.25 1.34 -21.59
CA SER A 51 -16.72 1.64 -20.27
C SER A 51 -17.34 2.88 -19.65
N ASN A 52 -17.28 2.96 -18.32
CA ASN A 52 -17.83 4.07 -17.56
C ASN A 52 -16.78 5.17 -17.37
N GLN A 53 -17.12 6.41 -17.73
CA GLN A 53 -16.26 7.58 -17.56
C GLN A 53 -15.86 7.79 -16.09
N THR A 54 -16.78 7.57 -15.14
CA THR A 54 -16.49 7.73 -13.70
C THR A 54 -15.36 6.80 -13.24
N ASP A 55 -15.28 5.59 -13.79
CA ASP A 55 -14.21 4.65 -13.46
C ASP A 55 -12.88 5.14 -14.03
N LEU A 56 -12.88 5.72 -15.23
CA LEU A 56 -11.69 6.30 -15.85
C LEU A 56 -11.18 7.49 -15.03
N ASP A 57 -12.07 8.42 -14.68
CA ASP A 57 -11.76 9.61 -13.90
C ASP A 57 -11.20 9.26 -12.52
N SER A 58 -11.71 8.20 -11.88
CA SER A 58 -11.22 7.73 -10.58
C SER A 58 -9.72 7.41 -10.60
N TRP A 59 -9.20 6.97 -11.74
CA TRP A 59 -7.78 6.72 -11.95
C TRP A 59 -7.04 7.95 -12.46
N SER A 60 -7.51 8.54 -13.55
CA SER A 60 -6.74 9.53 -14.29
C SER A 60 -6.58 10.84 -13.51
N ALA A 61 -7.62 11.31 -12.81
CA ALA A 61 -7.54 12.51 -11.99
C ALA A 61 -6.60 12.31 -10.78
N SER A 62 -6.71 11.15 -10.12
CA SER A 62 -5.92 10.82 -8.92
C SER A 62 -4.42 10.71 -9.21
N ILE A 63 -4.06 10.07 -10.32
CA ILE A 63 -2.65 9.81 -10.65
C ILE A 63 -2.02 11.03 -11.32
N ARG A 64 -2.70 11.70 -12.26
CA ARG A 64 -2.16 12.89 -12.94
C ARG A 64 -1.77 13.97 -11.93
N LYS A 65 -2.67 14.30 -10.99
CA LYS A 65 -2.41 15.27 -9.92
C LYS A 65 -1.15 14.96 -9.10
N ARG A 66 -0.81 13.68 -8.96
CA ARG A 66 0.36 13.25 -8.18
C ARG A 66 1.65 13.24 -9.00
N PHE A 67 1.55 13.02 -10.31
CA PHE A 67 2.69 12.86 -11.22
C PHE A 67 2.57 13.80 -12.42
N GLU A 68 2.48 15.10 -12.15
CA GLU A 68 2.40 16.15 -13.19
C GLU A 68 3.75 16.44 -13.88
N ASN A 69 4.82 15.71 -13.51
CA ASN A 69 6.15 15.96 -14.03
C ASN A 69 6.34 15.36 -15.43
N GLU A 70 7.30 15.90 -16.18
CA GLU A 70 7.54 15.47 -17.57
C GLU A 70 8.05 14.03 -17.70
N GLN A 71 8.57 13.45 -16.61
CA GLN A 71 9.12 12.09 -16.56
C GLN A 71 8.04 11.00 -16.63
N VAL A 72 6.80 11.34 -16.28
CA VAL A 72 5.65 10.45 -16.38
C VAL A 72 4.72 10.93 -17.49
N LYS A 73 4.55 10.11 -18.53
CA LYS A 73 3.57 10.37 -19.60
C LYS A 73 2.25 9.70 -19.27
N HIS A 74 1.15 10.40 -19.52
CA HIS A 74 -0.20 9.91 -19.32
C HIS A 74 -0.90 9.86 -20.67
N LEU A 75 -1.56 8.73 -20.96
CA LEU A 75 -2.39 8.60 -22.16
C LEU A 75 -3.65 7.80 -21.85
N GLU A 76 -4.80 8.43 -22.06
CA GLU A 76 -6.11 7.78 -22.10
C GLU A 76 -6.39 7.33 -23.53
N VAL A 77 -6.63 6.03 -23.71
CA VAL A 77 -6.93 5.43 -25.01
C VAL A 77 -8.36 4.91 -24.98
N LEU A 78 -9.20 5.50 -25.83
CA LEU A 78 -10.60 5.13 -25.99
C LEU A 78 -10.74 4.13 -27.14
N PHE A 79 -11.37 3.00 -26.86
CA PHE A 79 -11.85 2.09 -27.89
C PHE A 79 -13.25 2.47 -28.29
N ILE A 80 -13.51 2.59 -29.59
CA ILE A 80 -14.84 2.89 -30.13
C ILE A 80 -15.39 1.69 -30.89
N SER A 81 -16.72 1.54 -30.88
CA SER A 81 -17.40 0.42 -31.55
C SER A 81 -17.38 0.53 -33.08
N ASP A 82 -17.32 1.75 -33.62
CA ASP A 82 -17.40 2.04 -35.05
C ASP A 82 -16.24 2.93 -35.50
N GLN A 83 -15.18 2.28 -36.01
CA GLN A 83 -13.96 2.96 -36.45
C GLN A 83 -14.18 3.91 -37.63
N SER A 84 -15.25 3.74 -38.42
CA SER A 84 -15.55 4.66 -39.53
C SER A 84 -15.91 6.07 -39.05
N LYS A 85 -16.28 6.22 -37.77
CA LYS A 85 -16.64 7.50 -37.14
C LYS A 85 -15.51 8.13 -36.32
N LYS A 86 -14.30 7.58 -36.38
CA LYS A 86 -13.17 8.03 -35.56
C LYS A 86 -12.95 9.54 -35.63
N ASP A 87 -12.85 10.10 -36.83
CA ASP A 87 -12.59 11.53 -37.01
C ASP A 87 -13.74 12.41 -36.49
N GLN A 88 -14.99 11.98 -36.70
CA GLN A 88 -16.16 12.65 -36.16
C GLN A 88 -16.16 12.65 -34.62
N ILE A 89 -15.80 11.53 -33.99
CA ILE A 89 -15.73 11.40 -32.53
C ILE A 89 -14.59 12.28 -31.98
N ILE A 90 -13.43 12.31 -32.64
CA ILE A 90 -12.33 13.21 -32.28
C ILE A 90 -12.83 14.66 -32.29
N ASP A 91 -13.45 15.10 -33.38
CA ASP A 91 -13.92 16.48 -33.52
C ASP A 91 -15.05 16.83 -32.53
N GLN A 92 -15.82 15.85 -32.05
CA GLN A 92 -16.78 16.03 -30.96
C GLN A 92 -16.07 16.19 -29.61
N LEU A 93 -15.20 15.25 -29.24
CA LEU A 93 -14.50 15.27 -27.95
C LEU A 93 -13.63 16.52 -27.78
N LYS A 94 -13.02 17.04 -28.86
CA LYS A 94 -12.24 18.29 -28.82
C LYS A 94 -13.04 19.51 -28.35
N LYS A 95 -14.37 19.51 -28.54
CA LYS A 95 -15.24 20.62 -28.11
C LYS A 95 -15.53 20.59 -26.62
N ASP A 96 -15.56 19.38 -26.05
CA ASP A 96 -15.95 19.15 -24.66
C ASP A 96 -14.74 19.06 -23.72
N ILE A 97 -13.56 18.80 -24.26
CA ILE A 97 -12.32 18.59 -23.50
C ILE A 97 -11.37 19.78 -23.66
N ALA A 98 -10.82 20.26 -22.55
CA ALA A 98 -9.85 21.36 -22.56
C ALA A 98 -8.60 21.04 -23.41
N ASN A 99 -8.08 22.04 -24.10
CA ASN A 99 -6.98 21.90 -25.06
C ASN A 99 -5.73 21.25 -24.47
N GLU A 100 -5.41 21.51 -23.20
CA GLU A 100 -4.25 20.89 -22.53
C GLU A 100 -4.30 19.36 -22.46
N PHE A 101 -5.48 18.74 -22.62
CA PHE A 101 -5.63 17.28 -22.60
C PHE A 101 -5.68 16.66 -24.00
N HIS A 102 -5.63 17.44 -25.08
CA HIS A 102 -5.83 16.91 -26.44
C HIS A 102 -4.74 15.92 -26.88
N ASP A 103 -3.51 16.07 -26.39
CA ASP A 103 -2.42 15.12 -26.64
C ASP A 103 -2.42 13.92 -25.66
N MET A 104 -3.16 14.03 -24.55
CA MET A 104 -3.27 13.00 -23.52
C MET A 104 -4.43 12.02 -23.75
N ILE A 105 -5.27 12.28 -24.75
CA ILE A 105 -6.44 11.45 -25.06
C ILE A 105 -6.34 11.04 -26.53
N ALA A 106 -6.48 9.75 -26.78
CA ALA A 106 -6.40 9.17 -28.11
C ALA A 106 -7.48 8.12 -28.35
N ILE A 107 -7.84 7.93 -29.60
CA ILE A 107 -8.72 6.83 -30.04
C ILE A 107 -7.85 5.73 -30.64
N ALA A 108 -8.09 4.49 -30.23
CA ALA A 108 -7.38 3.34 -30.79
C ALA A 108 -7.76 3.11 -32.26
N ASP A 109 -6.75 2.91 -33.13
CA ASP A 109 -6.96 2.66 -34.56
C ASP A 109 -7.31 1.19 -34.86
N GLN A 110 -7.21 0.32 -33.84
CA GLN A 110 -7.48 -1.11 -33.92
C GLN A 110 -8.59 -1.50 -32.92
N PRO A 111 -9.37 -2.55 -33.22
CA PRO A 111 -10.45 -3.00 -32.36
C PRO A 111 -9.95 -3.55 -31.02
N PHE A 112 -10.77 -3.39 -29.97
CA PHE A 112 -10.49 -3.84 -28.61
C PHE A 112 -10.16 -5.35 -28.53
N GLU A 113 -10.82 -6.16 -29.36
CA GLU A 113 -10.67 -7.62 -29.36
C GLU A 113 -9.24 -8.09 -29.73
N GLU A 114 -8.49 -7.31 -30.53
CA GLU A 114 -7.11 -7.67 -30.90
C GLU A 114 -6.15 -7.68 -29.69
N LEU A 115 -6.42 -6.84 -28.69
CA LEU A 115 -5.58 -6.75 -27.49
C LEU A 115 -6.06 -7.66 -26.35
N LYS A 116 -7.28 -8.17 -26.46
CA LYS A 116 -7.99 -8.86 -25.37
C LYS A 116 -7.20 -10.02 -24.77
N LYS A 117 -6.69 -10.88 -25.64
CA LYS A 117 -5.93 -12.08 -25.21
C LYS A 117 -4.55 -11.69 -24.66
N THR A 118 -3.86 -10.78 -25.33
CA THR A 118 -2.48 -10.38 -24.99
C THR A 118 -2.41 -9.61 -23.67
N LEU A 119 -3.38 -8.71 -23.44
CA LEU A 119 -3.43 -7.84 -22.26
C LEU A 119 -4.43 -8.31 -21.19
N LEU A 120 -5.07 -9.46 -21.40
CA LEU A 120 -6.06 -10.04 -20.47
C LEU A 120 -7.23 -9.07 -20.19
N LEU A 121 -7.78 -8.45 -21.24
CA LEU A 121 -8.88 -7.48 -21.15
C LEU A 121 -10.24 -8.20 -21.04
N VAL A 122 -10.66 -8.53 -19.83
CA VAL A 122 -11.78 -9.48 -19.65
C VAL A 122 -13.13 -8.93 -20.11
N ASP A 123 -13.47 -7.70 -19.71
CA ASP A 123 -14.79 -7.09 -19.94
C ASP A 123 -14.64 -5.75 -20.69
N PRO A 124 -15.27 -5.57 -21.86
CA PRO A 124 -15.23 -4.30 -22.61
C PRO A 124 -15.94 -3.13 -21.91
N LYS A 125 -16.62 -3.38 -20.78
CA LYS A 125 -17.21 -2.34 -19.91
C LYS A 125 -16.24 -1.84 -18.84
N ASP A 126 -15.11 -2.52 -18.65
CA ASP A 126 -14.15 -2.11 -17.62
C ASP A 126 -13.10 -1.15 -18.20
N ILE A 127 -12.55 -0.33 -17.31
CA ILE A 127 -11.31 0.43 -17.54
C ILE A 127 -10.12 -0.45 -17.19
N PHE A 128 -9.05 -0.34 -17.96
CA PHE A 128 -7.80 -1.05 -17.69
C PHE A 128 -6.66 -0.06 -17.57
N VAL A 129 -5.91 -0.14 -16.48
CA VAL A 129 -4.77 0.77 -16.24
C VAL A 129 -3.48 -0.03 -16.31
N PHE A 130 -2.50 0.49 -17.03
CA PHE A 130 -1.16 -0.07 -17.13
C PHE A 130 -0.13 0.99 -16.78
N VAL A 131 0.99 0.54 -16.18
CA VAL A 131 2.21 1.36 -16.13
C VAL A 131 3.28 0.64 -16.94
N LEU A 132 3.90 1.38 -17.84
CA LEU A 132 5.03 0.95 -18.63
C LEU A 132 6.32 1.59 -18.09
N ASP A 133 7.40 0.81 -18.04
CA ASP A 133 8.74 1.37 -17.84
C ASP A 133 9.25 2.10 -19.08
N GLU A 134 10.45 2.67 -18.98
CA GLU A 134 11.12 3.42 -20.05
C GLU A 134 11.40 2.60 -21.33
N PHE A 135 11.35 1.27 -21.23
CA PHE A 135 11.51 0.32 -22.34
C PHE A 135 10.18 -0.18 -22.88
N GLY A 136 9.05 0.32 -22.37
CA GLY A 136 7.71 -0.09 -22.78
C GLY A 136 7.27 -1.45 -22.22
N LYS A 137 7.90 -1.96 -21.17
CA LYS A 137 7.46 -3.19 -20.49
C LYS A 137 6.44 -2.90 -19.41
N VAL A 138 5.47 -3.78 -19.26
CA VAL A 138 4.41 -3.63 -18.26
C VAL A 138 4.94 -3.91 -16.86
N ILE A 139 4.90 -2.93 -15.97
CA ILE A 139 5.31 -3.05 -14.55
C ILE A 139 4.14 -2.96 -13.58
N PHE A 140 2.95 -2.58 -14.06
CA PHE A 140 1.70 -2.60 -13.31
C PHE A 140 0.51 -2.83 -14.24
N SER A 141 -0.53 -3.48 -13.73
CA SER A 141 -1.83 -3.57 -14.39
C SER A 141 -2.99 -3.69 -13.39
N ALA A 142 -4.10 -2.99 -13.66
CA ALA A 142 -5.35 -3.08 -12.92
C ALA A 142 -6.58 -3.01 -13.85
N GLN A 143 -7.74 -3.41 -13.33
CA GLN A 143 -9.02 -3.46 -14.04
C GLN A 143 -10.16 -2.95 -13.16
N GLY A 144 -11.09 -2.19 -13.73
CA GLY A 144 -12.23 -1.59 -13.05
C GLY A 144 -11.86 -0.28 -12.32
N PRO A 145 -12.70 0.22 -11.40
CA PRO A 145 -12.47 1.51 -10.73
C PRO A 145 -11.25 1.51 -9.81
N ALA A 146 -10.75 2.70 -9.50
CA ALA A 146 -9.70 2.90 -8.52
C ALA A 146 -10.24 2.69 -7.09
N ASP A 147 -9.45 2.01 -6.27
CA ASP A 147 -9.61 1.95 -4.82
C ASP A 147 -8.29 2.38 -4.16
N GLU A 148 -8.30 2.69 -2.86
CA GLU A 148 -7.10 3.18 -2.15
C GLU A 148 -5.90 2.24 -2.28
N PHE A 149 -6.14 0.92 -2.23
CA PHE A 149 -5.09 -0.08 -2.32
C PHE A 149 -4.47 -0.11 -3.72
N ARG A 150 -5.29 -0.02 -4.76
CA ARG A 150 -4.87 0.06 -6.15
C ARG A 150 -4.09 1.34 -6.43
N LEU A 151 -4.56 2.49 -5.91
CA LEU A 151 -3.86 3.77 -6.00
C LEU A 151 -2.49 3.70 -5.30
N TYR A 152 -2.42 3.11 -4.12
CA TYR A 152 -1.15 2.88 -3.44
C TYR A 152 -0.18 2.03 -4.31
N ARG A 153 -0.67 0.94 -4.90
CA ARG A 153 0.16 0.05 -5.72
C ARG A 153 0.66 0.69 -7.00
N ILE A 154 -0.19 1.44 -7.73
CA ILE A 154 0.24 2.13 -8.95
C ILE A 154 1.24 3.24 -8.63
N ASN A 155 1.02 4.02 -7.56
CA ASN A 155 1.96 5.05 -7.13
C ASN A 155 3.33 4.43 -6.84
N LYS A 156 3.37 3.31 -6.12
CA LYS A 156 4.61 2.58 -5.85
C LYS A 156 5.30 2.08 -7.12
N ALA A 157 4.53 1.58 -8.09
CA ALA A 157 5.09 1.13 -9.37
C ALA A 157 5.72 2.30 -10.16
N ILE A 158 5.04 3.44 -10.23
CA ILE A 158 5.55 4.66 -10.88
C ILE A 158 6.80 5.15 -10.17
N PHE A 159 6.78 5.30 -8.83
CA PHE A 159 7.95 5.72 -8.07
C PHE A 159 9.16 4.81 -8.33
N ASN A 160 8.98 3.49 -8.26
CA ASN A 160 10.07 2.53 -8.51
C ASN A 160 10.63 2.63 -9.92
N SER A 161 9.81 2.99 -10.91
CA SER A 161 10.20 3.20 -12.30
C SER A 161 11.08 4.44 -12.48
N LEU A 162 10.78 5.50 -11.73
CA LEU A 162 11.49 6.78 -11.77
C LEU A 162 12.84 6.76 -11.03
N VAL A 163 13.08 5.76 -10.17
CA VAL A 163 14.36 5.63 -9.46
C VAL A 163 15.48 5.40 -10.48
N THR A 164 16.43 6.33 -10.54
CA THR A 164 17.55 6.31 -11.49
C THR A 164 18.47 5.11 -11.27
N ASP A 165 19.27 4.73 -12.26
CA ASP A 165 20.28 3.68 -12.08
C ASP A 165 21.31 4.03 -10.99
N GLN A 166 21.61 5.31 -10.75
CA GLN A 166 22.44 5.72 -9.60
C GLN A 166 21.73 5.55 -8.26
N GLU A 167 20.42 5.72 -8.19
CA GLU A 167 19.64 5.46 -6.97
C GLU A 167 19.35 3.96 -6.78
N LYS A 168 19.12 3.21 -7.87
CA LYS A 168 19.11 1.74 -7.89
C LYS A 168 20.49 1.21 -7.48
N LEU A 169 21.58 1.81 -7.91
CA LEU A 169 22.96 1.52 -7.48
C LEU A 169 23.26 2.07 -6.08
N LYS A 170 22.57 3.09 -5.57
CA LYS A 170 22.59 3.40 -4.14
C LYS A 170 21.80 2.37 -3.35
N VAL A 171 20.79 1.70 -3.92
CA VAL A 171 20.09 0.57 -3.29
C VAL A 171 20.87 -0.74 -3.40
N ILE A 172 21.66 -0.92 -4.46
CA ILE A 172 22.51 -2.10 -4.71
C ILE A 172 23.92 -1.92 -4.08
N GLY A 173 24.41 -0.68 -4.01
CA GLY A 173 25.78 -0.28 -3.63
C GLY A 173 25.88 0.55 -2.34
N ALA A 174 24.81 1.16 -1.83
CA ALA A 174 24.64 1.01 -0.38
C ALA A 174 24.40 -0.47 -0.27
N LYS A 175 25.28 -1.19 0.43
CA LYS A 175 24.99 -2.55 0.90
C LYS A 175 23.50 -2.57 1.15
N SER A 176 22.74 -3.38 0.39
CA SER A 176 21.45 -3.85 0.86
C SER A 176 21.76 -4.16 2.32
N LYS A 177 21.31 -3.32 3.26
CA LYS A 177 21.25 -3.73 4.65
C LYS A 177 20.33 -4.92 4.48
N LEU A 178 20.94 -6.12 4.42
CA LEU A 178 20.26 -7.40 4.27
C LEU A 178 19.06 -7.24 5.16
N LYS A 179 17.87 -7.20 4.55
CA LYS A 179 16.68 -6.86 5.30
C LYS A 179 16.60 -7.96 6.35
N LYS A 180 16.78 -7.58 7.60
CA LYS A 180 17.00 -8.55 8.66
C LYS A 180 15.74 -9.40 8.76
N LYS A 181 15.89 -10.73 8.78
CA LYS A 181 14.79 -11.62 9.15
C LYS A 181 14.70 -11.62 10.67
N VAL A 182 13.59 -11.13 11.20
CA VAL A 182 13.37 -10.96 12.63
C VAL A 182 12.27 -11.90 13.09
N ALA A 183 12.57 -12.78 14.05
CA ALA A 183 11.58 -13.61 14.71
C ALA A 183 11.06 -12.92 15.97
N PHE A 184 9.75 -12.96 16.17
CA PHE A 184 9.10 -12.46 17.38
C PHE A 184 8.54 -13.65 18.14
N VAL A 185 8.96 -13.81 19.40
CA VAL A 185 8.60 -14.95 20.24
C VAL A 185 7.98 -14.43 21.52
N GLY A 186 6.72 -14.80 21.80
CA GLY A 186 6.03 -14.23 22.95
C GLY A 186 4.65 -14.78 23.23
N SER A 187 4.01 -14.19 24.24
CA SER A 187 2.60 -14.39 24.57
C SER A 187 1.71 -13.42 23.79
N ILE A 188 0.56 -13.90 23.32
CA ILE A 188 -0.34 -13.17 22.40
C ILE A 188 -0.95 -11.92 23.03
N ASN A 189 -1.01 -11.84 24.36
CA ASN A 189 -1.94 -10.95 25.05
C ASN A 189 -1.62 -9.45 24.89
N ASN A 190 -0.39 -9.09 24.48
CA ASN A 190 0.07 -7.70 24.51
C ASN A 190 0.61 -7.16 23.16
N ILE A 191 0.48 -7.88 22.04
CA ILE A 191 0.90 -7.34 20.73
C ILE A 191 -0.18 -6.40 20.19
N SER A 192 0.05 -5.09 20.27
CA SER A 192 -0.82 -4.10 19.63
C SER A 192 -0.53 -3.96 18.14
N THR A 193 -1.57 -3.60 17.36
CA THR A 193 -1.43 -3.19 15.93
C THR A 193 -0.39 -2.09 15.76
N HIS A 194 -0.26 -1.20 16.74
CA HIS A 194 0.69 -0.10 16.74
C HIS A 194 2.14 -0.58 16.82
N LEU A 195 2.46 -1.48 17.76
CA LEU A 195 3.81 -2.04 17.92
C LEU A 195 4.29 -2.70 16.61
N VAL A 196 3.41 -3.51 16.00
CA VAL A 196 3.67 -4.16 14.71
C VAL A 196 3.90 -3.12 13.62
N SER A 197 3.05 -2.11 13.52
CA SER A 197 3.15 -1.07 12.50
C SER A 197 4.46 -0.30 12.62
N GLU A 198 4.87 0.06 13.84
CA GLU A 198 6.14 0.75 14.11
C GLU A 198 7.35 -0.11 13.74
N LEU A 199 7.34 -1.40 14.09
CA LEU A 199 8.41 -2.34 13.74
C LEU A 199 8.54 -2.52 12.23
N VAL A 200 7.42 -2.56 11.51
CA VAL A 200 7.39 -2.59 10.05
C VAL A 200 7.87 -1.27 9.44
N GLU A 201 7.52 -0.13 10.04
CA GLU A 201 7.86 1.22 9.56
C GLU A 201 9.34 1.59 9.76
N ARG A 202 10.05 0.93 10.68
CA ARG A 202 11.51 1.13 10.90
C ARG A 202 12.41 0.73 9.71
N ASN A 203 11.85 0.50 8.52
CA ASN A 203 12.52 0.36 7.21
C ASN A 203 13.60 -0.75 7.07
N SER A 204 13.86 -1.55 8.10
CA SER A 204 14.90 -2.60 8.10
C SER A 204 14.36 -4.03 8.14
N ILE A 205 13.05 -4.24 8.29
CA ILE A 205 12.43 -5.56 8.49
C ILE A 205 11.57 -5.90 7.27
N GLN A 206 11.88 -7.02 6.59
CA GLN A 206 11.15 -7.44 5.38
C GLN A 206 9.84 -8.17 5.70
N GLU A 207 9.86 -8.95 6.78
CA GLU A 207 8.81 -9.88 7.15
C GLU A 207 8.88 -10.09 8.67
N ILE A 208 7.74 -9.98 9.34
CA ILE A 208 7.61 -10.26 10.77
C ILE A 208 6.99 -11.64 10.89
N GLN A 209 7.75 -12.57 11.46
CA GLN A 209 7.27 -13.91 11.76
C GLN A 209 7.00 -14.02 13.27
N LEU A 210 5.73 -14.16 13.63
CA LEU A 210 5.32 -14.42 15.00
C LEU A 210 5.41 -15.93 15.25
N LEU A 211 6.26 -16.35 16.18
CA LEU A 211 6.37 -17.72 16.66
C LEU A 211 5.62 -17.83 17.99
N LEU A 212 4.42 -18.37 17.93
CA LEU A 212 3.48 -18.38 19.06
C LEU A 212 3.21 -19.80 19.53
N SER A 213 3.02 -20.00 20.84
CA SER A 213 2.61 -21.31 21.38
C SER A 213 1.13 -21.64 21.13
N LYS A 214 0.33 -20.64 20.73
CA LYS A 214 -1.10 -20.74 20.43
C LYS A 214 -1.46 -19.80 19.26
N PRO A 215 -2.58 -20.02 18.53
CA PRO A 215 -3.04 -19.09 17.51
C PRO A 215 -3.37 -17.73 18.12
N SER A 216 -3.02 -16.64 17.43
CA SER A 216 -3.44 -15.30 17.84
C SER A 216 -4.88 -15.01 17.40
N GLN A 217 -5.57 -14.08 18.07
CA GLN A 217 -6.83 -13.50 17.57
C GLN A 217 -6.60 -12.29 16.65
N PHE A 218 -5.33 -11.98 16.38
CA PHE A 218 -4.88 -10.81 15.66
C PHE A 218 -4.64 -11.14 14.18
N HIS A 219 -5.07 -10.25 13.29
CA HIS A 219 -4.86 -10.42 11.85
C HIS A 219 -4.27 -9.14 11.25
N HIS A 220 -3.08 -9.26 10.65
CA HIS A 220 -2.43 -8.16 9.94
C HIS A 220 -1.71 -8.67 8.69
N VAL A 221 -1.87 -7.96 7.58
CA VAL A 221 -1.44 -8.37 6.23
C VAL A 221 0.08 -8.56 6.04
N LYS A 222 0.89 -8.04 6.97
CA LYS A 222 2.36 -8.17 6.96
C LYS A 222 2.91 -9.09 8.05
N ILE A 223 2.02 -9.71 8.83
CA ILE A 223 2.42 -10.69 9.84
C ILE A 223 2.17 -12.08 9.28
N PHE A 224 3.19 -12.92 9.39
CA PHE A 224 3.04 -14.36 9.24
C PHE A 224 3.08 -15.00 10.62
N GLU A 225 2.00 -15.66 10.99
CA GLU A 225 1.90 -16.39 12.24
C GLU A 225 2.25 -17.84 12.02
N GLN A 226 3.16 -18.35 12.84
CA GLN A 226 3.47 -19.76 12.92
C GLN A 226 3.26 -20.23 14.35
N ILE A 227 2.46 -21.27 14.51
CA ILE A 227 2.30 -21.94 15.81
C ILE A 227 3.46 -22.91 15.96
N VAL A 228 4.23 -22.72 17.02
CA VAL A 228 5.54 -23.34 17.20
C VAL A 228 5.66 -23.87 18.63
N ASN A 229 6.05 -25.13 18.76
CA ASN A 229 6.53 -25.62 20.05
C ASN A 229 7.95 -25.08 20.27
N GLN A 230 8.28 -24.71 21.51
CA GLN A 230 9.59 -24.18 21.89
C GLN A 230 10.73 -25.09 21.43
N ASP A 231 10.54 -26.41 21.45
CA ASP A 231 11.55 -27.40 21.04
C ASP A 231 11.89 -27.33 19.54
N ASP A 232 11.00 -26.80 18.71
CA ASP A 232 11.16 -26.73 17.25
C ASP A 232 11.93 -25.48 16.79
N PHE A 233 12.27 -24.56 17.70
CA PHE A 233 12.88 -23.27 17.35
C PHE A 233 14.16 -23.44 16.51
N LYS A 234 15.01 -24.42 16.84
CA LYS A 234 16.24 -24.69 16.11
C LYS A 234 15.98 -25.09 14.65
N LEU A 235 15.00 -25.97 14.42
CA LEU A 235 14.60 -26.38 13.08
C LEU A 235 14.06 -25.18 12.28
N ILE A 236 13.21 -24.38 12.92
CA ILE A 236 12.62 -23.19 12.30
C ILE A 236 13.68 -22.15 11.97
N ASN A 237 14.65 -21.93 12.84
CA ASN A 237 15.76 -21.02 12.54
C ASN A 237 16.66 -21.57 11.43
N THR A 238 16.86 -22.88 11.34
CA THR A 238 17.63 -23.49 10.24
C THR A 238 16.96 -23.22 8.88
N ILE A 239 15.62 -23.24 8.84
CA ILE A 239 14.84 -22.97 7.63
C ILE A 239 14.81 -21.49 7.30
N ASN A 240 14.57 -20.64 8.30
CA ASN A 240 14.28 -19.22 8.07
C ASN A 240 15.53 -18.34 8.13
N ASN A 241 16.58 -18.77 8.83
CA ASN A 241 17.84 -18.05 9.05
C ASN A 241 17.61 -16.64 9.63
N TYR A 242 17.07 -16.59 10.86
CA TYR A 242 16.81 -15.32 11.54
C TYR A 242 18.11 -14.67 12.00
N GLU A 243 18.21 -13.35 11.82
CA GLU A 243 19.36 -12.55 12.23
C GLU A 243 19.14 -11.85 13.58
N GLU A 244 17.88 -11.76 14.00
CA GLU A 244 17.45 -11.12 15.24
C GLU A 244 16.22 -11.82 15.80
N VAL A 245 16.19 -11.98 17.12
CA VAL A 245 15.03 -12.53 17.82
C VAL A 245 14.58 -11.53 18.88
N ILE A 246 13.29 -11.22 18.86
CA ILE A 246 12.65 -10.32 19.81
C ILE A 246 11.73 -11.16 20.69
N LEU A 247 12.12 -11.30 21.96
CA LEU A 247 11.36 -11.98 23.00
C LEU A 247 10.43 -10.96 23.65
N PHE A 248 9.15 -11.28 23.80
CA PHE A 248 8.20 -10.35 24.42
C PHE A 248 7.13 -11.05 25.26
N ASP A 249 6.74 -10.39 26.36
CA ASP A 249 5.61 -10.82 27.21
C ASP A 249 5.74 -12.27 27.75
N LEU A 250 6.98 -12.73 27.95
CA LEU A 250 7.26 -14.06 28.50
C LEU A 250 7.45 -13.98 30.02
N ASP A 251 6.95 -14.96 30.76
CA ASP A 251 7.36 -15.18 32.14
C ASP A 251 8.85 -15.56 32.21
N TYR A 252 9.49 -15.35 33.37
CA TYR A 252 10.92 -15.56 33.54
C TYR A 252 11.39 -16.97 33.13
N LYS A 253 10.66 -18.00 33.52
CA LYS A 253 11.05 -19.40 33.25
C LYS A 253 10.96 -19.69 31.76
N THR A 254 9.92 -19.19 31.11
CA THR A 254 9.75 -19.30 29.66
C THR A 254 10.81 -18.49 28.91
N LEU A 255 11.14 -17.29 29.38
CA LEU A 255 12.19 -16.44 28.81
C LEU A 255 13.56 -17.14 28.85
N GLU A 256 13.97 -17.68 30.00
CA GLU A 256 15.23 -18.43 30.13
C GLU A 256 15.29 -19.63 29.18
N ALA A 257 14.21 -20.41 29.09
CA ALA A 257 14.14 -21.57 28.20
C ALA A 257 14.30 -21.19 26.72
N TYR A 258 13.70 -20.07 26.28
CA TYR A 258 13.91 -19.57 24.93
C TYR A 258 15.32 -19.05 24.70
N ILE A 259 15.89 -18.30 25.64
CA ILE A 259 17.26 -17.78 25.53
C ILE A 259 18.26 -18.93 25.36
N GLU A 260 18.15 -19.99 26.18
CA GLU A 260 19.02 -21.16 26.07
C GLU A 260 18.96 -21.76 24.67
N LYS A 261 17.75 -21.95 24.13
CA LYS A 261 17.52 -22.49 22.79
C LYS A 261 18.04 -21.57 21.68
N ILE A 262 17.81 -20.26 21.78
CA ILE A 262 18.29 -19.28 20.82
C ILE A 262 19.82 -19.24 20.79
N ASN A 263 20.47 -19.34 21.95
CA ASN A 263 21.93 -19.41 22.03
C ASN A 263 22.50 -20.64 21.30
N THR A 264 21.78 -21.78 21.27
CA THR A 264 22.20 -22.93 20.46
C THR A 264 22.10 -22.72 18.94
N CYS A 265 21.46 -21.63 18.52
CA CYS A 265 21.21 -21.28 17.12
C CYS A 265 22.19 -20.24 16.56
N ASN A 266 23.20 -19.80 17.34
CA ASN A 266 24.16 -18.76 16.96
C ASN A 266 23.52 -17.43 16.51
N ILE A 267 22.39 -17.05 17.11
CA ILE A 267 21.76 -15.75 16.83
C ILE A 267 22.36 -14.69 17.76
N GLU A 268 23.09 -13.74 17.19
CA GLU A 268 23.85 -12.74 17.97
C GLU A 268 23.00 -11.60 18.53
N ASN A 269 21.84 -11.31 17.91
CA ASN A 269 20.98 -10.19 18.31
C ASN A 269 19.69 -10.69 18.97
N ILE A 270 19.70 -10.78 20.31
CA ILE A 270 18.51 -11.11 21.10
C ILE A 270 18.06 -9.84 21.83
N LYS A 271 16.80 -9.44 21.63
CA LYS A 271 16.18 -8.32 22.35
C LYS A 271 15.00 -8.79 23.16
N VAL A 272 14.79 -8.18 24.33
CA VAL A 272 13.66 -8.51 25.21
C VAL A 272 12.79 -7.27 25.38
N ILE A 273 11.53 -7.36 24.97
CA ILE A 273 10.51 -6.30 25.08
C ILE A 273 9.48 -6.73 26.12
N SER A 274 9.48 -6.08 27.27
CA SER A 274 8.61 -6.35 28.42
C SER A 274 8.62 -7.80 28.88
N CYS A 275 9.45 -8.06 29.88
CA CYS A 275 9.22 -9.17 30.80
C CYS A 275 8.42 -8.59 31.98
N ASP A 276 7.55 -9.38 32.60
CA ASP A 276 6.84 -8.98 33.84
C ASP A 276 7.86 -8.93 35.00
N LEU A 277 8.75 -7.92 34.94
CA LEU A 277 9.94 -7.75 35.80
C LEU A 277 9.56 -7.49 37.26
N GLU A 278 8.30 -7.18 37.55
CA GLU A 278 7.80 -7.00 38.92
C GLU A 278 7.85 -8.31 39.73
N LYS A 279 7.91 -9.47 39.07
CA LYS A 279 7.93 -10.80 39.74
C LYS A 279 9.32 -11.43 39.84
N ILE A 280 10.37 -10.74 39.41
CA ILE A 280 11.72 -11.30 39.29
C ILE A 280 12.63 -10.71 40.37
N SER A 281 13.47 -11.55 40.99
CA SER A 281 14.41 -11.11 42.04
C SER A 281 15.46 -10.14 41.48
N GLU A 282 15.98 -9.26 42.34
CA GLU A 282 16.92 -8.21 41.93
C GLU A 282 18.24 -8.75 41.35
N ASN A 283 18.67 -9.94 41.78
CA ASN A 283 19.83 -10.64 41.22
C ASN A 283 19.58 -11.17 39.80
N GLN A 284 18.36 -11.64 39.52
CA GLN A 284 17.95 -12.08 38.19
C GLN A 284 17.82 -10.89 37.22
N LYS A 285 17.34 -9.73 37.70
CA LYS A 285 17.30 -8.49 36.90
C LYS A 285 18.69 -8.08 36.41
N LYS A 286 19.69 -8.07 37.30
CA LYS A 286 21.08 -7.72 36.95
C LYS A 286 21.71 -8.69 35.93
N SER A 287 21.37 -9.98 36.01
CA SER A 287 21.81 -11.01 35.04
C SER A 287 21.22 -10.79 33.64
N ILE A 288 19.99 -10.27 33.56
CA ILE A 288 19.33 -9.91 32.31
C ILE A 288 19.89 -8.58 31.78
N GLU A 289 19.94 -7.53 32.60
CA GLU A 289 20.43 -6.20 32.18
C GLU A 289 21.86 -6.22 31.65
N SER A 290 22.71 -7.11 32.16
CA SER A 290 24.09 -7.27 31.68
C SER A 290 24.20 -8.02 30.34
N LYS A 291 23.15 -8.74 29.92
CA LYS A 291 23.15 -9.57 28.70
C LYS A 291 22.36 -8.95 27.55
N PHE A 292 21.57 -7.91 27.80
CA PHE A 292 20.60 -7.41 26.82
C PHE A 292 20.61 -5.89 26.76
N GLU A 293 20.38 -5.33 25.57
CA GLU A 293 19.93 -3.95 25.45
C GLU A 293 18.44 -3.90 25.84
N PRO A 294 18.08 -3.34 27.01
CA PRO A 294 16.69 -3.06 27.28
C PRO A 294 16.21 -2.08 26.23
N LEU A 295 15.23 -2.48 25.40
CA LEU A 295 14.46 -1.51 24.65
C LEU A 295 13.80 -0.62 25.69
N ASN A 296 14.24 0.63 25.77
CA ASN A 296 13.83 1.55 26.83
C ASN A 296 12.32 1.85 26.69
N LEU A 297 11.51 1.01 27.34
CA LEU A 297 10.06 1.12 27.39
C LEU A 297 9.61 2.40 28.08
N GLN A 298 10.48 3.19 28.73
CA GLN A 298 10.09 4.51 29.22
C GLN A 298 9.67 5.45 28.08
N TRP A 299 10.20 5.28 26.87
CA TRP A 299 9.72 6.04 25.70
C TRP A 299 8.37 5.50 25.21
N ILE A 300 8.16 4.19 25.28
CA ILE A 300 6.90 3.54 24.91
C ILE A 300 5.81 3.91 25.92
N ASN A 301 6.09 3.89 27.23
CA ASN A 301 5.18 4.35 28.26
C ASN A 301 4.97 5.87 28.23
N HIS A 302 5.96 6.68 27.81
CA HIS A 302 5.74 8.10 27.58
C HIS A 302 4.76 8.35 26.44
N TYR A 303 4.73 7.51 25.40
CA TYR A 303 3.78 7.65 24.29
C TYR A 303 2.46 6.90 24.51
N VAL A 304 2.44 5.85 25.33
CA VAL A 304 1.23 5.12 25.74
C VAL A 304 0.45 5.92 26.81
N PHE A 305 1.11 6.76 27.60
CA PHE A 305 0.45 7.69 28.54
C PHE A 305 0.35 9.15 28.07
N LEU A 306 1.01 9.56 26.98
CA LEU A 306 0.90 10.91 26.44
C LEU A 306 0.71 10.90 24.92
N GLY A 307 -0.57 10.92 24.51
CA GLY A 307 -0.94 11.78 23.40
C GLY A 307 -0.50 13.20 23.75
N GLN A 308 0.55 13.68 23.07
CA GLN A 308 1.09 15.03 23.13
C GLN A 308 1.27 15.64 24.54
N LYS A 309 2.53 15.77 24.98
CA LYS A 309 2.93 17.04 25.61
C LYS A 309 2.93 18.11 24.52
N SER A 310 1.78 18.72 24.28
CA SER A 310 1.72 20.04 23.66
C SER A 310 0.98 20.95 24.63
N GLU A 311 1.45 22.19 24.74
CA GLU A 311 0.94 23.27 25.60
C GLU A 311 -0.54 23.64 25.32
N HIS A 312 -1.24 22.83 24.53
CA HIS A 312 -2.62 23.01 24.06
C HIS A 312 -3.60 21.96 24.57
N PHE A 313 -3.21 21.00 25.42
CA PHE A 313 -4.14 20.00 25.97
C PHE A 313 -5.30 20.64 26.75
N LEU A 314 -5.00 21.67 27.54
CA LEU A 314 -6.01 22.47 28.22
C LEU A 314 -6.93 23.20 27.23
N ASP A 315 -6.41 23.59 26.07
CA ASP A 315 -7.15 24.28 25.02
C ASP A 315 -8.08 23.34 24.24
N TYR A 316 -7.64 22.09 24.05
CA TYR A 316 -8.45 21.01 23.49
C TYR A 316 -9.58 20.60 24.43
N LEU A 317 -9.29 20.43 25.72
CA LEU A 317 -10.31 20.17 26.75
C LEU A 317 -11.32 21.33 26.85
N LYS A 318 -10.86 22.59 26.77
CA LYS A 318 -11.75 23.75 26.71
C LYS A 318 -12.66 23.72 25.48
N LYS A 319 -12.14 23.36 24.31
CA LYS A 319 -12.94 23.25 23.07
C LYS A 319 -13.96 22.11 23.12
N LEU A 320 -13.57 20.94 23.63
CA LEU A 320 -14.49 19.81 23.86
C LEU A 320 -15.57 20.15 24.88
N PHE A 321 -15.18 20.81 25.97
CA PHE A 321 -16.13 21.29 26.98
C PHE A 321 -17.09 22.29 26.33
N LEU A 322 -16.61 23.34 25.67
CA LEU A 322 -17.42 24.31 24.93
C LEU A 322 -18.37 23.64 23.92
N PHE A 323 -17.93 22.59 23.23
CA PHE A 323 -18.77 21.84 22.30
C PHE A 323 -19.88 21.06 23.04
N ALA A 324 -19.57 20.46 24.18
CA ALA A 324 -20.50 19.69 25.00
C ALA A 324 -21.54 20.56 25.73
N ILE A 325 -21.17 21.77 26.17
CA ILE A 325 -22.09 22.76 26.77
C ILE A 325 -22.74 23.69 25.73
N SER A 326 -22.30 23.68 24.46
CA SER A 326 -22.94 24.45 23.38
C SER A 326 -24.46 24.23 23.25
N PRO A 327 -25.03 23.01 23.45
CA PRO A 327 -26.47 22.80 23.40
C PRO A 327 -27.23 23.41 24.61
N PHE A 328 -26.51 23.71 25.70
CA PHE A 328 -27.06 24.31 26.92
C PHE A 328 -26.91 25.83 26.95
N LEU A 329 -25.84 26.37 26.34
CA LEU A 329 -25.59 27.81 26.25
C LEU A 329 -26.42 28.50 25.16
N PHE A 330 -26.66 27.80 24.04
CA PHE A 330 -27.53 28.28 22.98
C PHE A 330 -28.87 27.56 23.12
N GLY A 331 -29.83 28.23 23.76
CA GLY A 331 -31.13 27.67 24.12
C GLY A 331 -31.77 26.85 23.00
N LYS A 332 -32.41 25.74 23.41
CA LYS A 332 -33.16 24.75 22.60
C LYS A 332 -33.27 25.14 21.12
N PHE A 333 -32.33 24.64 20.30
CA PHE A 333 -32.40 24.68 18.84
C PHE A 333 -33.59 23.85 18.31
N LYS A 334 -34.83 24.24 18.64
CA LYS A 334 -36.07 23.66 18.11
C LYS A 334 -36.24 23.93 16.61
N HIS A 335 -35.40 24.77 16.01
CA HIS A 335 -35.46 25.13 14.60
C HIS A 335 -34.39 24.47 13.72
N PHE A 336 -33.44 23.71 14.29
CA PHE A 336 -32.44 22.99 13.49
C PHE A 336 -32.70 21.49 13.56
N LYS A 337 -33.37 20.96 12.53
CA LYS A 337 -33.43 19.52 12.30
C LYS A 337 -32.06 19.06 11.78
N PRO A 338 -31.46 18.00 12.36
CA PRO A 338 -30.22 17.45 11.81
C PRO A 338 -30.46 16.98 10.38
N ILE A 339 -29.68 17.52 9.45
CA ILE A 339 -29.70 17.13 8.04
C ILE A 339 -28.77 15.93 7.91
N THR A 340 -29.32 14.75 7.63
CA THR A 340 -28.52 13.59 7.26
C THR A 340 -28.04 13.73 5.81
N PRO A 341 -26.84 13.19 5.47
CA PRO A 341 -26.20 13.34 4.15
C PRO A 341 -27.10 12.98 2.95
N LYS A 342 -28.12 12.13 3.17
CA LYS A 342 -29.11 11.73 2.16
C LYS A 342 -29.91 12.91 1.58
N LYS A 343 -30.17 13.97 2.36
CA LYS A 343 -30.90 15.16 1.87
C LYS A 343 -30.08 16.09 0.98
N PHE A 344 -28.76 15.90 0.91
CA PHE A 344 -27.89 16.68 0.02
C PHE A 344 -27.82 16.08 -1.39
N ALA A 345 -28.09 14.78 -1.52
CA ALA A 345 -28.07 14.08 -2.81
C ALA A 345 -29.30 14.41 -3.69
N ASP A 346 -30.47 14.63 -3.09
CA ASP A 346 -31.71 14.87 -3.85
C ASP A 346 -31.96 16.33 -4.24
N LYS A 347 -30.96 17.22 -4.09
CA LYS A 347 -31.05 18.65 -4.50
C LYS A 347 -30.11 19.02 -5.64
N ILE A 348 -29.39 18.05 -6.18
CA ILE A 348 -28.57 18.18 -7.39
C ILE A 348 -29.02 17.09 -8.39
N ILE A 349 -30.33 17.01 -8.64
CA ILE A 349 -30.97 16.48 -9.86
C ILE A 349 -32.20 17.33 -10.11
#